data_AF-A0A6B3F752-F1
#
_entry.id   AF-A0A6B3F752-F1
#
_cell.length_a   1.000
_cell.length_b   1.000
_cell.length_c   1.000
_cell.angle_alpha   90.00
_cell.angle_beta   90.00
_cell.angle_gamma   90.00
#
_symmetry.space_group_name_H-M   'P 1'
#
loop_
_entity.id
_entity.type
_entity.pdbx_description
1 polymer ?
#
loop_
_entity_poly.entity_id
_entity_poly.type
_entity_poly.pdbx_seq_one_letter_code
_entity_poly.pdbx_strand_id
1 'polypeptide(L)' 'MRLLLVEDDNHVAAALSAVLARHGLRVTHARNGEDALRALLP' A
#
# COMPACT_ATOMS: atom_id res chain seq x y z
N MET A 1 -7.82 -0.89 10.72
CA MET A 1 -6.60 -0.05 10.65
C MET A 1 -6.32 0.31 9.19
N ARG A 2 -5.78 1.51 8.90
CA ARG A 2 -5.31 1.88 7.54
C ARG A 2 -3.80 1.65 7.45
N LEU A 3 -3.32 1.13 6.33
CA LEU A 3 -1.90 0.85 6.09
C LEU A 3 -1.50 1.38 4.71
N LEU A 4 -0.38 2.11 4.66
CA LEU A 4 0.27 2.51 3.42
C LEU A 4 1.34 1.48 3.07
N LEU A 5 1.19 0.81 1.94
CA LEU A 5 2.18 -0.11 1.39
C LEU A 5 2.97 0.65 0.32
N VAL A 6 4.28 0.78 0.50
CA VAL A 6 5.18 1.37 -0.50
C VAL A 6 5.95 0.23 -1.15
N GLU A 7 5.69 -0.02 -2.42
CA GLU A 7 6.29 -1.14 -3.14
C GLU A 7 6.33 -0.84 -4.65
N ASP A 8 7.48 -0.98 -5.30
CA ASP A 8 7.67 -0.60 -6.70
C ASP A 8 7.15 -1.68 -7.68
N ASP A 9 7.16 -2.94 -7.27
CA ASP A 9 6.63 -4.06 -8.04
C ASP A 9 5.11 -4.27 -7.81
N ASN A 10 4.33 -4.20 -8.89
CA ASN A 10 2.88 -4.34 -8.83
C ASN A 10 2.41 -5.75 -8.46
N HIS A 11 3.16 -6.80 -8.81
CA HIS A 11 2.79 -8.18 -8.45
C HIS A 11 3.00 -8.41 -6.96
N VAL A 12 4.11 -7.94 -6.40
CA VAL A 12 4.38 -8.00 -4.95
C VAL A 12 3.35 -7.19 -4.19
N ALA A 13 3.08 -5.96 -4.64
CA ALA A 13 2.09 -5.08 -4.02
C ALA A 13 0.67 -5.69 -4.01
N ALA A 14 0.26 -6.33 -5.11
CA ALA A 14 -1.03 -7.00 -5.20
C ALA A 14 -1.12 -8.21 -4.25
N ALA A 15 -0.07 -9.03 -4.19
CA ALA A 15 -0.02 -10.19 -3.30
C ALA A 15 -0.08 -9.78 -1.82
N LEU A 16 0.73 -8.80 -1.43
CA LEU A 16 0.73 -8.26 -0.06
C LEU A 16 -0.61 -7.62 0.29
N SER A 17 -1.19 -6.82 -0.61
CA SER A 17 -2.50 -6.20 -0.39
C SER A 17 -3.59 -7.24 -0.17
N ALA A 18 -3.59 -8.33 -0.94
CA ALA A 18 -4.56 -9.42 -0.79
C ALA A 18 -4.41 -10.13 0.57
N VAL A 19 -3.18 -10.41 1.01
CA VAL A 19 -2.93 -11.02 2.32
C VAL A 19 -3.38 -10.08 3.45
N LEU A 20 -2.96 -8.82 3.41
CA LEU A 20 -3.28 -7.82 4.44
C LEU A 20 -4.78 -7.53 4.54
N ALA A 21 -5.49 -7.51 3.41
CA ALA A 21 -6.95 -7.36 3.38
C ALA A 21 -7.67 -8.51 4.11
N ARG A 22 -7.16 -9.75 4.03
CA ARG A 22 -7.69 -10.90 4.79
C ARG A 22 -7.53 -10.74 6.30
N HIS A 23 -6.62 -9.88 6.75
CA HIS A 23 -6.44 -9.49 8.16
C HIS A 23 -7.23 -8.23 8.56
N GLY A 24 -8.15 -7.74 7.70
CA GLY A 24 -8.99 -6.57 8.01
C GLY A 24 -8.29 -5.22 7.87
N LEU A 25 -7.16 -5.18 7.17
CA LEU A 25 -6.43 -3.93 6.89
C LEU A 25 -6.95 -3.28 5.61
N ARG A 26 -7.15 -1.96 5.64
CA ARG A 26 -7.39 -1.16 4.43
C ARG A 26 -6.05 -0.66 3.91
N VAL A 27 -5.60 -1.26 2.81
CA VAL A 27 -4.30 -0.97 2.19
C VAL A 27 -4.44 0.13 1.14
N THR A 28 -3.58 1.13 1.22
CA THR A 28 -3.32 2.10 0.14
C THR A 28 -1.93 1.79 -0.40
N HIS A 29 -1.79 1.61 -1.70
CA HIS A 29 -0.50 1.30 -2.34
C HIS A 29 0.11 2.55 -2.97
N ALA A 30 1.41 2.71 -2.81
CA ALA A 30 2.23 3.72 -3.46
C ALA A 30 3.43 3.03 -4.15
N ARG A 31 3.77 3.47 -5.36
CA ARG A 31 4.82 2.82 -6.17
C ARG A 31 6.24 3.33 -5.91
N ASN A 32 6.36 4.40 -5.13
CA ASN A 32 7.62 5.06 -4.80
C ASN A 32 7.40 6.01 -3.61
N GLY A 33 8.48 6.64 -3.15
CA GLY A 33 8.43 7.58 -2.03
C GLY A 33 7.60 8.84 -2.29
N GLU A 34 7.61 9.37 -3.52
CA GLU A 34 6.82 10.57 -3.85
C GLU A 34 5.31 10.27 -3.80
N ASP A 35 4.88 9.14 -4.35
CA ASP A 35 3.50 8.66 -4.27
C ASP A 35 3.08 8.40 -2.82
N ALA A 36 3.99 7.86 -2.00
CA ALA A 36 3.74 7.60 -0.60
C ALA A 36 3.53 8.90 0.19
N LEU A 37 4.37 9.92 -0.06
CA LEU A 37 4.22 11.23 0.54
C LEU A 37 2.92 11.91 0.09
N ARG A 38 2.58 11.86 -1.20
CA ARG A 38 1.29 12.38 -1.71
C ARG A 38 0.08 11.68 -1.08
N ALA A 39 0.20 10.42 -0.72
CA ALA A 39 -0.87 9.68 -0.05
C ALA A 39 -1.00 9.99 1.47
N LEU A 40 0.02 10.58 2.08
CA LEU A 40 0.08 10.91 3.51
C LEU A 40 -0.19 12.39 3.81
N LEU A 41 0.23 13.27 2.90
CA LEU A 41 0.15 14.71 3.08
C LEU A 41 -1.19 15.25 2.54
N PRO A 42 -1.75 16.30 3.16
CA PRO A 42 -2.99 16.95 2.70
C PRO A 42 -2.83 17.71 1.38
#